data_AF-A0A0F9A978-F1
#
_entry.id   AF-A0A0F9A978-F1
#
_cell.length_a   1.000
_cell.length_b   1.000
_cell.length_c   1.000
_cell.angle_alpha   90.00
_cell.angle_beta   90.00
_cell.angle_gamma   90.00
#
_symmetry.space_group_name_H-M   'P 1'
#
loop_
_entity.id
_entity.type
_entity.pdbx_description
1 polymer ?
#
loop_
_entity_poly.entity_id
_entity_poly.type
_entity_poly.pdbx_seq_one_letter_code
_entity_poly.pdbx_strand_id
1 'polypeptide(L)'
;MMQTTVTIGSASNSNINDLAKQVSGHDFSIRPGIGYWRGEVEDSVDFVLVDSGDIRIEAFIRALVEWATGVHSLSPMSEEAVLVTQHEVKVTMRHKPDWLDSLRDHYQYRSEQ
;
A
#
# COMPACT_ATOMS: atom_id res chain seq x y z
N MET A 1 6.44 -12.16 -10.94
CA MET A 1 6.35 -11.23 -9.81
C MET A 1 4.88 -11.14 -9.42
N MET A 2 4.59 -11.03 -8.13
CA MET A 2 3.25 -10.90 -7.59
C MET A 2 3.06 -9.46 -7.11
N GLN A 3 1.95 -8.83 -7.50
CA GLN A 3 1.47 -7.66 -6.80
C GLN A 3 0.47 -8.10 -5.75
N THR A 4 0.81 -7.82 -4.49
CA THR A 4 -0.01 -8.10 -3.33
C THR A 4 -0.55 -6.76 -2.81
N THR A 5 -1.87 -6.64 -2.72
CA THR A 5 -2.54 -5.50 -2.11
C THR A 5 -3.24 -5.96 -0.85
N VAL A 6 -2.89 -5.34 0.27
CA VAL A 6 -3.59 -5.50 1.55
C VAL A 6 -4.39 -4.23 1.79
N THR A 7 -5.70 -4.32 1.67
CA THR A 7 -6.62 -3.22 1.94
C THR A 7 -7.12 -3.33 3.38
N ILE A 8 -7.04 -2.23 4.12
CA ILE A 8 -7.52 -2.13 5.50
C ILE A 8 -8.62 -1.06 5.55
N GLY A 9 -9.84 -1.46 5.93
CA GLY A 9 -10.97 -0.58 6.22
C GLY A 9 -10.85 0.11 7.58
N SER A 10 -11.62 1.17 7.79
CA SER A 10 -11.59 1.99 9.01
C SER A 10 -10.19 2.55 9.36
N ALA A 11 -9.32 2.76 8.37
CA ALA A 11 -7.94 3.17 8.59
C ALA A 11 -7.80 4.70 8.74
N SER A 12 -7.45 5.17 9.94
CA SER A 12 -7.17 6.60 10.19
C SER A 12 -5.73 6.98 9.83
N ASN A 13 -5.48 8.27 9.56
CA ASN A 13 -4.14 8.79 9.26
C ASN A 13 -3.09 8.49 10.34
N SER A 14 -3.48 8.45 11.62
CA SER A 14 -2.57 8.07 12.71
C SER A 14 -2.16 6.59 12.60
N ASN A 15 -3.12 5.73 12.27
CA ASN A 15 -2.94 4.28 12.16
C ASN A 15 -2.13 3.89 10.92
N ILE A 16 -2.33 4.59 9.80
CA ILE A 16 -1.59 4.37 8.54
C ILE A 16 -0.08 4.56 8.73
N ASN A 17 0.32 5.59 9.49
CA ASN A 17 1.74 5.85 9.75
C ASN A 17 2.39 4.76 10.61
N ASP A 18 1.67 4.22 11.58
CA ASP A 18 2.19 3.14 12.41
C ASP A 18 2.23 1.80 11.64
N LEU A 19 1.24 1.54 10.81
CA LEU A 19 1.23 0.43 9.85
C LEU A 19 2.42 0.49 8.89
N ALA A 20 2.69 1.67 8.31
CA ALA A 20 3.80 1.86 7.39
C ALA A 20 5.17 1.55 8.05
N LYS A 21 5.32 1.83 9.35
CA LYS A 21 6.55 1.48 10.09
C LYS A 21 6.72 -0.04 10.24
N GLN A 22 5.64 -0.79 10.46
CA GLN A 22 5.70 -2.25 10.62
C GLN A 22 6.23 -2.96 9.38
N VAL A 23 5.93 -2.41 8.20
CA VAL A 23 6.37 -2.97 6.91
C VAL A 23 7.51 -2.18 6.26
N SER A 24 8.21 -1.32 7.02
CA SER A 24 9.31 -0.48 6.50
C SER A 24 10.50 -1.24 5.90
N GLY A 25 10.61 -2.55 6.18
CA GLY A 25 11.59 -3.45 5.53
C GLY A 25 11.20 -3.90 4.11
N HIS A 26 10.03 -3.49 3.61
CA HIS A 26 9.55 -3.80 2.27
C HIS A 26 9.56 -2.53 1.40
N ASP A 27 9.74 -2.69 0.08
CA ASP A 27 9.46 -1.63 -0.88
C ASP A 27 7.99 -1.69 -1.28
N PHE A 28 7.15 -0.82 -0.69
CA PHE A 28 5.70 -0.80 -0.92
C PHE A 28 5.20 0.62 -1.21
N SER A 29 3.97 0.71 -1.69
CA SER A 29 3.25 1.98 -1.84
C SER A 29 1.97 1.98 -1.01
N ILE A 30 1.55 3.16 -0.57
CA ILE A 30 0.32 3.38 0.19
C ILE A 30 -0.64 4.20 -0.65
N ARG A 31 -1.90 3.76 -0.73
CA ARG A 31 -2.96 4.52 -1.41
C ARG A 31 -4.17 4.66 -0.48
N PRO A 32 -4.39 5.85 0.12
CA PRO A 32 -5.62 6.14 0.84
C PRO A 32 -6.82 6.12 -0.11
N GLY A 33 -7.98 5.72 0.39
CA GLY A 33 -9.20 5.62 -0.38
C GLY A 33 -10.44 5.53 0.51
N ILE A 34 -11.56 5.21 -0.12
CA ILE A 34 -12.84 4.99 0.54
C ILE A 34 -13.34 3.61 0.06
N GLY A 35 -13.72 2.76 1.01
CA GLY A 35 -14.21 1.41 0.75
C GLY A 35 -15.63 1.20 1.27
N TYR A 36 -16.29 0.18 0.74
CA TYR A 36 -17.59 -0.27 1.27
C TYR A 36 -17.36 -1.51 2.12
N TRP A 37 -17.54 -1.39 3.42
CA TRP A 37 -17.29 -2.42 4.40
C TRP A 37 -18.52 -2.60 5.27
N ARG A 38 -18.96 -3.84 5.45
CA ARG A 38 -20.10 -4.19 6.35
C ARG A 38 -21.40 -3.43 6.08
N GLY A 39 -21.61 -2.93 4.87
CA GLY A 39 -22.80 -2.16 4.55
C GLY A 39 -22.64 -0.65 4.72
N GLU A 40 -21.45 -0.16 5.07
CA GLU A 40 -21.15 1.25 5.25
C GLU A 40 -19.98 1.70 4.37
N VAL A 41 -20.00 2.97 3.98
CA VAL A 41 -18.89 3.62 3.29
C VAL A 41 -17.94 4.16 4.37
N GLU A 42 -16.69 3.72 4.36
CA GLU A 42 -15.68 4.11 5.35
C GLU A 42 -14.31 4.36 4.71
N ASP A 43 -13.45 5.09 5.44
CA ASP A 43 -12.06 5.31 5.03
C ASP A 43 -11.32 3.98 4.93
N SER A 44 -10.52 3.83 3.88
CA SER A 44 -9.70 2.63 3.67
C SER A 44 -8.30 3.00 3.18
N VAL A 45 -7.37 2.06 3.32
CA VAL A 45 -6.01 2.22 2.81
C VAL A 45 -5.55 0.95 2.13
N ASP A 46 -4.92 1.09 0.96
CA ASP A 46 -4.22 0.01 0.30
C ASP A 46 -2.72 0.08 0.61
N PHE A 47 -2.16 -1.05 1.01
CA PHE A 47 -0.72 -1.30 1.03
C PHE A 47 -0.37 -2.23 -0.13
N VAL A 48 0.42 -1.74 -1.09
CA VAL A 48 0.74 -2.46 -2.32
C VAL A 48 2.23 -2.81 -2.37
N LEU A 49 2.52 -4.10 -2.38
CA LEU A 49 3.85 -4.67 -2.54
C LEU A 49 3.94 -5.39 -3.90
N VAL A 50 5.00 -5.13 -4.67
CA VAL A 50 5.33 -5.90 -5.87
C VAL A 50 6.63 -6.65 -5.63
N ASP A 51 6.59 -7.98 -5.68
CA ASP A 51 7.71 -8.82 -5.27
C ASP A 51 7.79 -10.13 -6.07
N SER A 52 8.92 -10.82 -5.98
CA SER A 52 9.06 -12.21 -6.46
C SER A 52 9.35 -13.21 -5.35
N GLY A 53 9.63 -12.75 -4.12
CA GLY A 53 9.93 -13.62 -2.99
C GLY A 53 8.70 -13.92 -2.14
N ASP A 54 8.24 -15.17 -2.16
CA ASP A 54 7.08 -15.62 -1.38
C ASP A 54 7.22 -15.31 0.11
N ILE A 55 8.42 -15.50 0.69
CA ILE A 55 8.72 -15.17 2.09
C ILE A 55 8.49 -13.69 2.40
N ARG A 56 8.89 -12.79 1.50
CA ARG A 56 8.69 -11.34 1.68
C ARG A 56 7.22 -10.97 1.56
N ILE A 57 6.50 -11.61 0.63
CA ILE A 57 5.06 -11.39 0.46
C ILE A 57 4.29 -11.85 1.70
N GLU A 58 4.59 -13.04 2.22
CA GLU A 58 3.95 -13.56 3.43
C GLU A 58 4.25 -12.72 4.65
N ALA A 59 5.50 -12.29 4.84
CA ALA A 59 5.89 -11.41 5.94
C ALA A 59 5.13 -10.07 5.89
N PHE A 60 4.99 -9.49 4.69
CA PHE A 60 4.23 -8.25 4.47
C PHE A 60 2.75 -8.40 4.81
N ILE A 61 2.09 -9.46 4.32
CA ILE A 61 0.68 -9.75 4.61
C ILE A 61 0.50 -9.95 6.12
N ARG A 62 1.35 -10.79 6.73
CA ARG A 62 1.26 -11.13 8.15
C ARG A 62 1.38 -9.89 9.03
N ALA A 63 2.37 -9.03 8.79
CA ALA A 63 2.58 -7.82 9.60
C ALA A 63 1.35 -6.88 9.57
N LEU A 64 0.73 -6.71 8.40
CA LEU A 64 -0.46 -5.86 8.25
C LEU A 64 -1.72 -6.49 8.86
N VAL A 65 -1.91 -7.80 8.67
CA VAL A 65 -3.05 -8.55 9.25
C VAL A 65 -2.95 -8.59 10.77
N GLU A 66 -1.81 -9.00 11.34
CA GLU A 66 -1.62 -9.12 12.79
C GLU A 66 -1.81 -7.78 13.52
N TRP A 67 -1.42 -6.68 12.87
CA TRP A 67 -1.69 -5.34 13.38
C TRP A 67 -3.18 -5.01 13.32
N ALA A 68 -3.83 -5.24 12.18
CA ALA A 68 -5.23 -4.87 11.96
C ALA A 68 -6.19 -5.68 12.85
N THR A 69 -5.92 -6.98 13.05
CA THR A 69 -6.76 -7.87 13.86
C THR A 69 -6.50 -7.79 15.37
N GLY A 70 -5.57 -6.92 15.80
CA GLY A 70 -5.44 -6.59 17.22
C GLY A 70 -4.66 -7.60 18.05
N VAL A 71 -3.71 -8.35 17.48
CA VAL A 71 -2.64 -8.97 18.30
C VAL A 71 -1.83 -7.87 19.02
N HIS A 72 -1.89 -6.63 18.52
CA HIS A 72 -1.47 -5.41 19.21
C HIS A 72 -2.68 -4.59 19.73
N SER A 73 -2.67 -4.29 21.04
CA SER A 73 -3.75 -3.64 21.81
C SER A 73 -4.10 -2.19 21.46
N LEU A 74 -3.57 -1.64 20.36
CA LEU A 74 -3.71 -0.22 19.99
C LEU A 74 -4.73 0.08 18.90
N SER A 75 -5.31 -0.94 18.24
CA SER A 75 -6.41 -0.72 17.30
C SER A 75 -7.15 -2.05 17.03
N PRO A 76 -8.23 -2.38 17.77
CA PRO A 76 -9.05 -3.55 17.46
C PRO A 76 -9.91 -3.21 16.24
N MET A 77 -9.32 -3.20 15.04
CA MET A 77 -10.15 -3.29 13.83
C MET A 77 -10.70 -4.71 13.78
N SER A 78 -11.90 -4.87 13.25
CA SER A 78 -12.44 -6.22 13.12
C SER A 78 -11.65 -6.99 12.06
N GLU A 79 -11.52 -8.31 12.22
CA GLU A 79 -10.88 -9.18 11.21
C GLU A 79 -11.49 -9.02 9.81
N GLU A 80 -12.77 -8.64 9.75
CA GLU A 80 -13.49 -8.35 8.51
C GLU A 80 -13.08 -7.04 7.82
N ALA A 81 -12.19 -6.24 8.43
CA ALA A 81 -11.68 -4.98 7.87
C ALA A 81 -10.44 -5.19 6.99
N VAL A 82 -9.97 -6.43 6.78
CA VAL A 82 -8.79 -6.71 5.96
C VAL A 82 -9.17 -7.50 4.71
N LEU A 83 -8.75 -7.01 3.55
CA LEU A 83 -8.85 -7.71 2.28
C LEU A 83 -7.46 -7.86 1.67
N VAL A 84 -7.07 -9.10 1.37
CA VAL A 84 -5.82 -9.39 0.65
C VAL A 84 -6.16 -9.81 -0.76
N THR A 85 -5.60 -9.12 -1.75
CA THR A 85 -5.69 -9.49 -3.15
C THR A 85 -4.31 -9.67 -3.74
N GLN A 86 -4.16 -10.67 -4.60
CA GLN A 86 -2.91 -11.00 -5.26
C GLN A 86 -3.16 -11.20 -6.74
N HIS A 87 -2.29 -10.64 -7.58
CA HIS A 87 -2.32 -10.92 -9.01
C HIS A 87 -0.91 -10.99 -9.59
N GLU A 88 -0.74 -11.90 -10.53
CA GLU A 88 0.52 -12.08 -11.23
C GLU A 88 0.80 -10.88 -12.14
N VAL A 89 1.92 -10.20 -11.88
CA VAL A 89 2.40 -9.12 -12.74
C VAL A 89 3.37 -9.72 -13.75
N LYS A 90 2.90 -9.83 -14.99
CA LYS A 90 3.68 -10.31 -16.14
C LYS A 90 4.52 -9.21 -16.78
N VAL A 91 4.21 -7.94 -16.50
CA VAL A 91 4.91 -6.77 -17.04
C VAL A 91 5.13 -5.75 -15.94
N THR A 92 6.34 -5.67 -15.40
CA THR A 92 6.83 -4.42 -14.81
C THR A 92 7.37 -3.58 -15.95
N MET A 93 6.69 -2.48 -16.31
CA MET A 93 7.33 -1.46 -17.15
C MET A 93 8.50 -0.89 -16.34
N ARG A 94 9.72 -1.39 -16.59
CA ARG A 94 10.97 -0.77 -16.13
C ARG A 94 11.29 0.46 -16.99
N HIS A 95 10.34 1.37 -17.16
CA HIS A 95 10.65 2.67 -17.71
C HIS A 95 10.64 3.66 -16.56
N LYS A 96 11.80 4.33 -16.37
CA LYS A 96 11.80 5.68 -15.84
C LYS A 96 10.62 6.37 -16.53
N PRO A 97 9.65 6.89 -15.79
CA PRO A 97 8.50 7.45 -16.47
C PRO A 97 9.01 8.61 -17.33
N ASP A 98 8.85 8.54 -18.65
CA ASP A 98 9.28 9.60 -19.57
C ASP A 98 8.66 10.96 -19.19
N TRP A 99 7.58 10.95 -18.40
CA TRP A 99 6.98 12.14 -17.81
C TRP A 99 7.85 12.83 -16.76
N LEU A 100 8.71 12.12 -16.01
CA LEU A 100 9.63 12.73 -15.05
C LEU A 100 10.72 13.53 -15.77
N ASP A 101 11.27 12.97 -16.85
CA ASP A 101 12.23 13.68 -17.70
C ASP A 101 11.53 14.81 -18.48
N SER A 102 10.30 14.59 -18.98
CA SER A 102 9.49 15.64 -19.64
C SER A 102 9.12 16.79 -18.69
N LEU A 103 8.80 16.50 -17.41
CA LEU A 103 8.58 17.53 -16.40
C LEU A 103 9.88 18.26 -16.06
N ARG A 104 11.00 17.54 -15.96
CA ARG A 104 12.30 18.17 -15.68
C ARG A 104 12.70 19.12 -16.79
N ASP A 105 12.53 18.73 -18.05
CA ASP A 105 12.80 19.59 -19.21
C ASP A 105 11.84 20.78 -19.25
N HIS A 106 10.55 20.58 -18.96
CA HIS A 106 9.56 21.66 -18.90
C HIS A 106 9.86 22.69 -17.82
N TYR A 107 10.37 22.27 -16.66
CA TYR A 107 10.73 23.17 -15.55
C TYR A 107 12.13 23.78 -15.71
N GLN A 108 13.11 23.08 -16.30
CA GLN A 108 14.42 23.66 -16.62
C GLN A 108 14.31 24.74 -17.70
N TYR A 109 13.43 24.56 -18.70
CA TYR A 109 13.19 25.56 -19.74
C TYR A 109 12.60 26.88 -19.20
N ARG A 110 11.87 26.85 -18.07
CA ARG A 110 11.28 28.05 -17.45
C ARG A 110 12.21 28.81 -16.52
N SER A 111 13.36 28.26 -16.12
CA SER A 111 14.35 28.99 -15.32
C SER A 111 15.31 29.82 -16.17
N GLU A 112 15.24 29.71 -17.51
CA GLU A 112 16.13 30.39 -18.47
C GLU A 112 15.42 31.47 -19.31
N GLN A 113 14.16 31.83 -18.99
CA GLN A 113 13.44 32.97 -19.57
C GLN A 113 13.12 34.02 -18.50
#